data_AF-A0A6L7ILU4-F1
#
_entry.id   AF-A0A6L7ILU4-F1
#
_cell.length_a   1.000
_cell.length_b   1.000
_cell.length_c   1.000
_cell.angle_alpha   90.00
_cell.angle_beta   90.00
_cell.angle_gamma   90.00
#
_symmetry.space_group_name_H-M   'P 1'
#
loop_
_entity.id
_entity.type
_entity.pdbx_description
1 polymer ?
#
loop_
_entity_poly.entity_id
_entity_poly.type
_entity_poly.pdbx_seq_one_letter_code
_entity_poly.pdbx_strand_id
1 'polypeptide(L)'
;MVIQKQYDIQSLFPINHPPLVRVVLYYLKQHGITEFGGVSYFSQIYYEDIEKSLHEAGFKEKGYIDKLIIEEWNKADKTYFLFTLTRFAYNFKTNYRNWNIEKYTSIEVQNRNQKLRDKYYELVTVIDRLQGYLDSSELRLRIDSNYIDRETIYQCLTPFCTISVKCDELGNFSIKYALAPDLRSMITDLLVSILEKRISDTQMTDLKDYIKPTIFESDFKDRFTTRLKENSIHYKGFKKDFPIFVLRNKYR
;
A
#
# COMPACT_ATOMS: atom_id res chain seq x y z
N MET A 1 -32.15 -37.43 24.82
CA MET A 1 -32.14 -36.00 24.44
C MET A 1 -30.70 -35.50 24.53
N VAL A 2 -30.01 -35.38 23.40
CA VAL A 2 -28.64 -34.85 23.37
C VAL A 2 -28.76 -33.34 23.33
N ILE A 3 -28.36 -32.67 24.41
CA ILE A 3 -28.30 -31.21 24.48
C ILE A 3 -27.15 -30.78 23.55
N GLN A 4 -27.50 -30.30 22.35
CA GLN A 4 -26.57 -29.55 21.51
C GLN A 4 -26.19 -28.29 22.28
N LYS A 5 -24.98 -28.27 22.85
CA LYS A 5 -24.38 -27.05 23.36
C LYS A 5 -24.22 -26.08 22.19
N GLN A 6 -25.08 -25.09 22.13
CA GLN A 6 -24.89 -23.87 21.36
C GLN A 6 -23.62 -23.23 21.92
N TYR A 7 -22.48 -23.43 21.25
CA TYR A 7 -21.25 -22.72 21.59
C TYR A 7 -21.45 -21.26 21.18
N ASP A 8 -21.74 -20.45 22.18
CA ASP A 8 -21.93 -19.01 22.06
C ASP A 8 -20.70 -18.42 21.36
N ILE A 9 -20.91 -17.77 20.22
CA ILE A 9 -19.85 -17.20 19.36
C ILE A 9 -18.99 -16.22 20.15
N GLN A 10 -19.56 -15.58 21.18
CA GLN A 10 -18.89 -14.67 22.10
C GLN A 10 -17.78 -15.34 22.93
N SER A 11 -17.82 -16.67 23.12
CA SER A 11 -16.86 -17.39 23.96
C SER A 11 -15.55 -17.77 23.25
N LEU A 12 -15.50 -17.69 21.91
CA LEU A 12 -14.37 -18.21 21.14
C LEU A 12 -13.39 -17.15 20.63
N PHE A 13 -13.80 -15.89 20.54
CA PHE A 13 -12.89 -14.78 20.24
C PHE A 13 -13.38 -13.52 20.93
N PRO A 14 -12.58 -12.87 21.80
CA PRO A 14 -13.00 -11.63 22.42
C PRO A 14 -13.28 -10.58 21.34
N ILE A 15 -14.41 -9.88 21.47
CA ILE A 15 -14.82 -8.72 20.65
C ILE A 15 -13.70 -7.65 20.55
N ASN A 16 -12.72 -7.71 21.45
CA ASN A 16 -11.57 -6.81 21.61
C ASN A 16 -10.46 -6.93 20.54
N HIS A 17 -10.56 -7.81 19.54
CA HIS A 17 -9.56 -7.86 18.48
C HIS A 17 -9.64 -6.66 17.52
N PRO A 18 -8.52 -6.20 16.94
CA PRO A 18 -8.57 -5.17 15.88
C PRO A 18 -9.47 -5.60 14.72
N PRO A 19 -10.15 -4.65 14.03
CA PRO A 19 -11.12 -4.98 12.97
C PRO A 19 -10.59 -5.95 11.90
N LEU A 20 -9.40 -5.72 11.36
CA LEU A 20 -8.80 -6.61 10.35
C LEU A 20 -8.47 -8.02 10.90
N VAL A 21 -8.14 -8.15 12.19
CA VAL A 21 -7.94 -9.46 12.82
C VAL A 21 -9.26 -10.22 12.88
N ARG A 22 -10.37 -9.53 13.22
CA ARG A 22 -11.71 -10.15 13.22
C ARG A 22 -12.08 -10.65 11.83
N VAL A 23 -11.85 -9.83 10.78
CA VAL A 23 -12.08 -10.23 9.39
C VAL A 23 -11.37 -11.54 9.05
N VAL A 24 -10.09 -11.67 9.40
CA VAL A 24 -9.30 -12.88 9.13
C VAL A 24 -9.88 -14.09 9.87
N LEU A 25 -10.13 -13.95 11.16
CA LEU A 25 -10.70 -15.03 11.98
C LEU A 25 -12.08 -15.46 11.47
N TYR A 26 -12.90 -14.51 11.04
CA TYR A 26 -14.22 -14.77 10.51
C TYR A 26 -14.18 -15.54 9.20
N TYR A 27 -13.34 -15.12 8.24
CA TYR A 27 -13.17 -15.87 6.99
C TYR A 27 -12.64 -17.28 7.23
N LEU A 28 -11.61 -17.44 8.05
CA LEU A 28 -11.05 -18.77 8.32
C LEU A 28 -12.09 -19.70 8.95
N LYS A 29 -12.87 -19.21 9.92
CA LYS A 29 -13.92 -19.99 10.57
C LYS A 29 -15.09 -20.28 9.62
N GLN A 30 -15.47 -19.36 8.74
CA GLN A 30 -16.46 -19.60 7.68
C GLN A 30 -16.00 -20.71 6.71
N HIS A 31 -14.69 -20.83 6.49
CA HIS A 31 -14.07 -21.94 5.77
C HIS A 31 -13.86 -23.20 6.62
N GLY A 32 -14.45 -23.24 7.82
CA GLY A 32 -14.43 -24.37 8.74
C GLY A 32 -13.12 -24.53 9.52
N ILE A 33 -12.18 -23.59 9.47
CA ILE A 33 -10.88 -23.75 10.12
C ILE A 33 -11.03 -23.50 11.63
N THR A 34 -10.57 -24.46 12.45
CA THR A 34 -10.57 -24.37 13.91
C THR A 34 -9.29 -23.72 14.45
N GLU A 35 -9.29 -23.34 15.72
CA GLU A 35 -8.16 -22.64 16.39
C GLU A 35 -6.81 -23.35 16.27
N PHE A 36 -6.84 -24.68 16.16
CA PHE A 36 -5.68 -25.55 15.99
C PHE A 36 -5.51 -26.08 14.55
N GLY A 37 -6.23 -25.49 13.59
CA GLY A 37 -6.11 -25.81 12.16
C GLY A 37 -6.86 -27.06 11.68
N GLY A 38 -7.75 -27.63 12.49
CA GLY A 38 -8.69 -28.67 12.05
C GLY A 38 -9.86 -28.10 11.24
N VAL A 39 -10.72 -28.97 10.69
CA VAL A 39 -11.94 -28.57 9.96
C VAL A 39 -13.19 -28.89 10.80
N SER A 40 -14.05 -27.89 11.03
CA SER A 40 -15.35 -28.01 11.70
C SER A 40 -16.44 -27.44 10.80
N TYR A 41 -17.57 -28.17 10.69
CA TYR A 41 -18.71 -27.79 9.86
C TYR A 41 -19.69 -26.83 10.54
N PHE A 42 -19.41 -26.41 11.78
CA PHE A 42 -20.29 -25.57 12.58
C PHE A 42 -19.70 -24.17 12.76
N SER A 43 -19.91 -23.30 11.79
CA SER A 43 -19.67 -21.86 11.96
C SER A 43 -20.92 -21.06 11.62
N GLN A 44 -21.55 -20.48 12.64
CA GLN A 44 -22.63 -19.49 12.49
C GLN A 44 -22.02 -18.08 12.39
N ILE A 45 -21.08 -17.86 11.47
CA ILE A 45 -20.62 -16.49 11.19
C ILE A 45 -21.53 -15.89 10.14
N TYR A 46 -22.19 -14.79 10.52
CA TYR A 46 -23.04 -14.02 9.62
C TYR A 46 -22.18 -13.17 8.69
N TYR A 47 -22.61 -13.04 7.44
CA TYR A 47 -21.89 -12.27 6.43
C TYR A 47 -21.83 -10.78 6.81
N GLU A 48 -22.86 -10.30 7.49
CA GLU A 48 -22.99 -8.95 8.04
C GLU A 48 -21.89 -8.62 9.07
N ASP A 49 -21.45 -9.59 9.87
CA ASP A 49 -20.37 -9.39 10.85
C ASP A 49 -19.01 -9.19 10.17
N ILE A 50 -18.82 -9.84 9.02
CA ILE A 50 -17.63 -9.71 8.18
C ILE A 50 -17.63 -8.33 7.51
N GLU A 51 -18.74 -7.94 6.88
CA GLU A 51 -18.87 -6.63 6.23
C GLU A 51 -18.67 -5.48 7.21
N LYS A 52 -19.29 -5.56 8.39
CA LYS A 52 -19.09 -4.59 9.46
C LYS A 52 -17.61 -4.50 9.87
N SER A 53 -16.95 -5.64 10.07
CA SER A 53 -15.54 -5.66 10.47
C SER A 53 -14.61 -5.16 9.36
N LEU A 54 -14.95 -5.38 8.09
CA LEU A 54 -14.24 -4.82 6.92
C LEU A 54 -14.36 -3.29 6.89
N HIS A 55 -15.57 -2.77 7.06
CA HIS A 55 -15.81 -1.33 7.09
C HIS A 55 -15.08 -0.68 8.27
N GLU A 56 -15.13 -1.28 9.45
CA GLU A 56 -14.36 -0.84 10.64
C GLU A 56 -12.83 -0.95 10.42
N ALA A 57 -12.37 -1.85 9.54
CA ALA A 57 -10.97 -1.94 9.10
C ALA A 57 -10.63 -0.93 8.00
N GLY A 58 -11.56 -0.07 7.59
CA GLY A 58 -11.37 0.98 6.58
C GLY A 58 -11.41 0.47 5.14
N PHE A 59 -12.09 -0.64 4.86
CA PHE A 59 -12.38 -1.11 3.51
C PHE A 59 -13.73 -0.53 3.07
N LYS A 60 -13.82 -0.01 1.83
CA LYS A 60 -15.13 0.40 1.27
C LYS A 60 -15.82 -0.78 0.61
N GLU A 61 -15.04 -1.71 0.09
CA GLU A 61 -15.51 -2.91 -0.58
C GLU A 61 -14.71 -4.14 -0.12
N LYS A 62 -15.33 -5.32 -0.18
CA LYS A 62 -14.70 -6.59 0.23
C LYS A 62 -13.48 -6.95 -0.64
N GLY A 63 -13.55 -6.68 -1.94
CA GLY A 63 -12.50 -7.05 -2.90
C GLY A 63 -12.17 -8.54 -2.89
N TYR A 64 -10.88 -8.88 -2.82
CA TYR A 64 -10.36 -10.26 -2.86
C TYR A 64 -9.62 -10.68 -1.58
N ILE A 65 -9.90 -10.00 -0.47
CA ILE A 65 -9.19 -10.25 0.80
C ILE A 65 -9.44 -11.66 1.35
N ASP A 66 -10.63 -12.22 1.13
CA ASP A 66 -10.98 -13.58 1.51
C ASP A 66 -10.09 -14.62 0.82
N LYS A 67 -9.91 -14.49 -0.49
CA LYS A 67 -9.01 -15.36 -1.27
C LYS A 67 -7.58 -15.27 -0.75
N LEU A 68 -7.12 -14.06 -0.45
CA LEU A 68 -5.77 -13.85 0.11
C LEU A 68 -5.60 -14.54 1.46
N ILE A 69 -6.57 -14.37 2.36
CA ILE A 69 -6.53 -14.97 3.71
C ILE A 69 -6.41 -16.48 3.60
N ILE A 70 -7.21 -17.12 2.74
CA ILE A 70 -7.20 -18.57 2.57
C ILE A 70 -5.89 -19.05 1.93
N GLU A 71 -5.39 -18.36 0.90
CA GLU A 71 -4.12 -18.73 0.28
C GLU A 71 -2.95 -18.61 1.27
N GLU A 72 -2.85 -17.51 2.02
CA GLU A 72 -1.78 -17.29 2.99
C GLU A 72 -1.88 -18.26 4.17
N TRP A 73 -3.09 -18.62 4.61
CA TRP A 73 -3.30 -19.67 5.60
C TRP A 73 -2.80 -21.03 5.12
N ASN A 74 -3.06 -21.36 3.85
CA ASN A 74 -2.63 -22.64 3.26
C ASN A 74 -1.12 -22.73 3.07
N LYS A 75 -0.44 -21.60 2.86
CA LYS A 75 1.02 -21.52 2.77
C LYS A 75 1.71 -21.50 4.12
N ALA A 76 1.00 -21.13 5.18
CA ALA A 76 1.62 -20.99 6.48
C ALA A 76 2.08 -22.34 7.02
N ASP A 77 3.26 -22.34 7.67
CA ASP A 77 3.79 -23.52 8.31
C ASP A 77 3.00 -23.84 9.59
N LYS A 78 2.07 -24.79 9.46
CA LYS A 78 1.17 -25.26 10.53
C LYS A 78 1.85 -26.25 11.49
N THR A 79 3.13 -26.57 11.26
CA THR A 79 3.85 -27.62 11.97
C THR A 79 4.34 -27.16 13.36
N TYR A 80 4.34 -25.85 13.62
CA TYR A 80 4.71 -25.30 14.93
C TYR A 80 3.55 -25.35 15.92
N PHE A 81 3.79 -25.90 17.12
CA PHE A 81 2.83 -25.95 18.24
C PHE A 81 2.27 -24.56 18.66
N LEU A 82 2.91 -23.46 18.25
CA LEU A 82 2.51 -22.09 18.53
C LEU A 82 1.71 -21.42 17.39
N PHE A 83 1.39 -22.13 16.31
CA PHE A 83 0.68 -21.59 15.15
C PHE A 83 -0.84 -21.65 15.36
N THR A 84 -1.39 -20.69 16.11
CA THR A 84 -2.84 -20.54 16.33
C THR A 84 -3.48 -19.63 15.27
N LEU A 85 -4.79 -19.79 15.03
CA LEU A 85 -5.59 -18.88 14.19
C LEU A 85 -5.35 -17.40 14.56
N THR A 86 -5.38 -17.11 15.85
CA THR A 86 -5.17 -15.75 16.38
C THR A 86 -3.79 -15.24 15.99
N ARG A 87 -2.72 -16.03 16.19
CA ARG A 87 -1.37 -15.61 15.82
C ARG A 87 -1.23 -15.38 14.32
N PHE A 88 -1.82 -16.24 13.50
CA PHE A 88 -1.88 -16.02 12.05
C PHE A 88 -2.59 -14.70 11.72
N ALA A 89 -3.76 -14.44 12.31
CA ALA A 89 -4.56 -13.25 12.02
C ALA A 89 -3.83 -11.95 12.38
N TYR A 90 -3.11 -11.92 13.51
CA TYR A 90 -2.25 -10.78 13.86
C TYR A 90 -1.05 -10.63 12.91
N ASN A 91 -0.42 -11.73 12.52
CA ASN A 91 0.68 -11.70 11.54
C ASN A 91 0.20 -11.20 10.17
N PHE A 92 -0.95 -11.69 9.72
CA PHE A 92 -1.61 -11.25 8.50
C PHE A 92 -1.88 -9.75 8.55
N LYS A 93 -2.49 -9.24 9.62
CA LYS A 93 -2.74 -7.78 9.78
C LYS A 93 -1.46 -6.95 9.61
N THR A 94 -0.35 -7.36 10.20
CA THR A 94 0.91 -6.61 10.13
C THR A 94 1.48 -6.56 8.70
N ASN A 95 1.38 -7.68 7.98
CA ASN A 95 1.97 -7.83 6.65
C ASN A 95 1.01 -7.51 5.49
N TYR A 96 -0.28 -7.33 5.79
CA TYR A 96 -1.28 -7.07 4.77
C TYR A 96 -1.02 -5.73 4.07
N ARG A 97 -1.00 -5.78 2.74
CA ARG A 97 -0.96 -4.62 1.84
C ARG A 97 -1.94 -4.87 0.71
N ASN A 98 -2.57 -3.81 0.21
CA ASN A 98 -3.57 -3.93 -0.85
C ASN A 98 -3.00 -4.50 -2.15
N TRP A 99 -1.72 -4.30 -2.45
CA TRP A 99 -1.13 -4.89 -3.66
C TRP A 99 -1.08 -6.44 -3.59
N ASN A 100 -1.17 -7.05 -2.40
CA ASN A 100 -1.16 -8.51 -2.25
C ASN A 100 -2.38 -9.17 -2.93
N ILE A 101 -3.49 -8.42 -3.09
CA ILE A 101 -4.71 -8.91 -3.73
C ILE A 101 -4.74 -8.69 -5.25
N GLU A 102 -3.78 -7.95 -5.81
CA GLU A 102 -3.69 -7.69 -7.27
C GLU A 102 -3.72 -8.99 -8.09
N LYS A 103 -3.05 -10.03 -7.62
CA LYS A 103 -2.97 -11.33 -8.32
C LYS A 103 -4.34 -12.00 -8.55
N TYR A 104 -5.39 -11.57 -7.83
CA TYR A 104 -6.75 -12.09 -7.98
C TYR A 104 -7.64 -11.23 -8.89
N THR A 105 -7.17 -10.06 -9.33
CA THR A 105 -7.92 -9.21 -10.27
C THR A 105 -7.91 -9.81 -11.66
N SER A 106 -8.75 -9.30 -12.57
CA SER A 106 -8.70 -9.71 -13.98
C SER A 106 -7.34 -9.42 -14.63
N ILE A 107 -7.01 -10.17 -15.68
CA ILE A 107 -5.78 -9.97 -16.47
C ILE A 107 -5.70 -8.54 -17.01
N GLU A 108 -6.83 -7.97 -17.42
CA GLU A 108 -6.91 -6.58 -17.87
C GLU A 108 -6.48 -5.59 -16.79
N VAL A 109 -6.95 -5.78 -15.54
CA VAL A 109 -6.55 -4.95 -14.39
C VAL A 109 -5.05 -5.14 -14.11
N GLN A 110 -4.54 -6.36 -14.11
CA GLN A 110 -3.11 -6.63 -13.88
C GLN A 110 -2.23 -5.97 -14.96
N ASN A 111 -2.63 -6.05 -16.22
CA ASN A 111 -1.94 -5.39 -17.33
C ASN A 111 -1.95 -3.87 -17.18
N ARG A 112 -3.09 -3.28 -16.84
CA ARG A 112 -3.22 -1.83 -16.58
C ARG A 112 -2.35 -1.40 -15.39
N ASN A 113 -2.38 -2.16 -14.29
CA ASN A 113 -1.56 -1.90 -13.11
C ASN A 113 -0.07 -1.97 -13.44
N GLN A 114 0.35 -2.91 -14.30
CA GLN A 114 1.72 -2.98 -14.79
C GLN A 114 2.09 -1.72 -15.58
N LYS A 115 1.25 -1.29 -16.53
CA LYS A 115 1.48 -0.03 -17.26
C LYS A 115 1.63 1.17 -16.31
N LEU A 116 0.81 1.25 -15.26
CA LEU A 116 0.91 2.30 -14.24
C LEU A 116 2.23 2.24 -13.46
N ARG A 117 2.71 1.03 -13.12
CA ARG A 117 4.04 0.85 -12.50
C ARG A 117 5.14 1.37 -13.43
N ASP A 118 5.09 1.01 -14.71
CA ASP A 118 6.10 1.44 -15.69
C ASP A 118 6.09 2.96 -15.85
N LYS A 119 4.90 3.58 -15.95
CA LYS A 119 4.74 5.04 -15.99
C LYS A 119 5.24 5.75 -14.75
N TYR A 120 5.05 5.17 -13.57
CA TYR A 120 5.65 5.70 -12.36
C TYR A 120 7.19 5.75 -12.46
N TYR A 121 7.82 4.65 -12.87
CA TYR A 121 9.29 4.61 -13.01
C TYR A 121 9.81 5.55 -14.10
N GLU A 122 9.08 5.72 -15.20
CA GLU A 122 9.38 6.74 -16.21
C GLU A 122 9.37 8.16 -15.59
N LEU A 123 8.32 8.51 -14.85
CA LEU A 123 8.20 9.82 -14.20
C LEU A 123 9.29 10.05 -13.15
N VAL A 124 9.62 9.04 -12.35
CA VAL A 124 10.73 9.09 -11.39
C VAL A 124 12.06 9.29 -12.12
N THR A 125 12.26 8.66 -13.27
CA THR A 125 13.46 8.84 -14.10
C THR A 125 13.55 10.26 -14.67
N VAL A 126 12.42 10.86 -15.05
CA VAL A 126 12.38 12.27 -15.45
C VAL A 126 12.79 13.17 -14.27
N ILE A 127 12.23 12.95 -13.08
CA ILE A 127 12.62 13.69 -11.88
C ILE A 127 14.12 13.54 -11.59
N ASP A 128 14.67 12.32 -11.68
CA ASP A 128 16.10 12.02 -11.51
C ASP A 128 16.94 12.92 -12.43
N ARG A 129 16.59 12.99 -13.72
CA ARG A 129 17.29 13.83 -14.68
C ARG A 129 17.14 15.32 -14.37
N LEU A 130 15.94 15.77 -14.03
CA LEU A 130 15.68 17.18 -13.70
C LEU A 130 16.50 17.62 -12.48
N GLN A 131 16.52 16.81 -11.41
CA GLN A 131 17.33 17.07 -10.22
C GLN A 131 18.83 17.18 -10.55
N GLY A 132 19.32 16.38 -11.51
CA GLY A 132 20.70 16.47 -11.99
C GLY A 132 21.12 17.85 -12.54
N TYR A 133 20.16 18.65 -13.05
CA TYR A 133 20.42 19.98 -13.61
C TYR A 133 20.24 21.13 -12.61
N LEU A 134 19.78 20.87 -11.38
CA LEU A 134 19.50 21.92 -10.39
C LEU A 134 20.77 22.31 -9.64
N ASP A 135 21.10 23.59 -9.49
CA ASP A 135 22.34 23.97 -8.78
C ASP A 135 22.28 23.74 -7.27
N SER A 136 21.09 23.89 -6.65
CA SER A 136 20.89 23.73 -5.21
C SER A 136 20.93 22.26 -4.78
N SER A 137 21.83 21.92 -3.87
CA SER A 137 21.93 20.58 -3.29
C SER A 137 20.68 20.14 -2.53
N GLU A 138 19.94 21.08 -1.94
CA GLU A 138 18.68 20.79 -1.24
C GLU A 138 17.62 20.28 -2.21
N LEU A 139 17.54 20.87 -3.41
CA LEU A 139 16.60 20.46 -4.46
C LEU A 139 16.96 19.11 -5.11
N ARG A 140 18.19 18.64 -4.92
CA ARG A 140 18.67 17.31 -5.35
C ARG A 140 18.37 16.19 -4.34
N LEU A 141 17.71 16.50 -3.21
CA LEU A 141 17.31 15.50 -2.24
C LEU A 141 16.07 14.74 -2.72
N ARG A 142 16.05 13.42 -2.52
CA ARG A 142 14.90 12.57 -2.82
C ARG A 142 14.71 11.47 -1.78
N ILE A 143 13.46 11.24 -1.41
CA ILE A 143 13.07 10.10 -0.57
C ILE A 143 12.25 9.15 -1.44
N ASP A 144 12.77 7.94 -1.61
CA ASP A 144 12.08 6.83 -2.24
C ASP A 144 11.58 5.90 -1.14
N SER A 145 10.28 5.68 -1.06
CA SER A 145 9.66 4.84 -0.05
C SER A 145 8.79 3.78 -0.69
N ASN A 146 8.96 2.53 -0.24
CA ASN A 146 8.18 1.40 -0.71
C ASN A 146 7.32 0.86 0.43
N TYR A 147 6.07 0.52 0.14
CA TYR A 147 5.14 -0.19 1.04
C TYR A 147 4.92 0.53 2.39
N ILE A 148 4.80 1.87 2.35
CA ILE A 148 4.71 2.76 3.52
C ILE A 148 3.49 2.43 4.39
N ASP A 149 2.37 2.20 3.73
CA ASP A 149 1.09 1.93 4.36
C ASP A 149 0.34 0.88 3.55
N ARG A 150 -0.89 0.57 3.95
CA ARG A 150 -1.74 -0.43 3.31
C ARG A 150 -1.93 -0.19 1.81
N GLU A 151 -2.03 1.07 1.39
CA GLU A 151 -2.41 1.50 0.04
C GLU A 151 -1.19 1.92 -0.80
N THR A 152 -0.21 2.59 -0.21
CA THR A 152 0.93 3.19 -0.91
C THR A 152 2.00 2.14 -1.21
N ILE A 153 2.17 1.83 -2.50
CA ILE A 153 3.15 0.86 -3.00
C ILE A 153 4.52 1.50 -3.16
N TYR A 154 4.56 2.62 -3.87
CA TYR A 154 5.78 3.36 -4.18
C TYR A 154 5.52 4.85 -3.96
N GLN A 155 6.51 5.57 -3.45
CA GLN A 155 6.48 7.01 -3.33
C GLN A 155 7.86 7.59 -3.63
N CYS A 156 7.87 8.59 -4.50
CA CYS A 156 8.99 9.46 -4.79
C CYS A 156 8.64 10.85 -4.26
N LEU A 157 9.47 11.36 -3.36
CA LEU A 157 9.27 12.61 -2.67
C LEU A 157 10.51 13.50 -2.88
N THR A 158 10.32 14.70 -3.39
CA THR A 158 11.36 15.73 -3.54
C THR A 158 10.88 17.03 -2.87
N PRO A 159 11.73 18.05 -2.69
CA PRO A 159 11.29 19.34 -2.14
C PRO A 159 10.15 20.01 -2.91
N PHE A 160 9.99 19.69 -4.20
CA PHE A 160 9.12 20.41 -5.11
C PHE A 160 8.02 19.54 -5.75
N CYS A 161 8.05 18.22 -5.53
CA CYS A 161 7.01 17.32 -6.02
C CYS A 161 6.89 16.02 -5.21
N THR A 162 5.70 15.43 -5.29
CA THR A 162 5.43 14.06 -4.85
C THR A 162 4.81 13.27 -5.98
N ILE A 163 5.25 12.04 -6.17
CA ILE A 163 4.58 11.06 -7.03
C ILE A 163 4.48 9.75 -6.25
N SER A 164 3.29 9.15 -6.20
CA SER A 164 3.06 7.88 -5.53
C SER A 164 2.17 6.97 -6.34
N VAL A 165 2.46 5.67 -6.29
CA VAL A 165 1.54 4.61 -6.75
C VAL A 165 0.79 4.07 -5.54
N LYS A 166 -0.54 4.07 -5.63
CA LYS A 166 -1.44 3.51 -4.63
C LYS A 166 -2.22 2.33 -5.20
N CYS A 167 -2.54 1.37 -4.35
CA CYS A 167 -3.45 0.26 -4.61
C CYS A 167 -4.68 0.39 -3.71
N ASP A 168 -5.87 0.41 -4.31
CA ASP A 168 -7.12 0.34 -3.56
C ASP A 168 -7.40 -1.09 -3.06
N GLU A 169 -8.43 -1.23 -2.23
CA GLU A 169 -8.91 -2.49 -1.66
C GLU A 169 -9.50 -3.48 -2.69
N LEU A 170 -9.62 -3.08 -3.95
CA LEU A 170 -10.03 -3.92 -5.07
C LEU A 170 -8.84 -4.40 -5.92
N GLY A 171 -7.63 -3.96 -5.58
CA GLY A 171 -6.42 -4.29 -6.32
C GLY A 171 -6.14 -3.37 -7.52
N ASN A 172 -6.87 -2.25 -7.67
CA ASN A 172 -6.61 -1.29 -8.75
C ASN A 172 -5.52 -0.31 -8.36
N PHE A 173 -4.60 -0.07 -9.30
CA PHE A 173 -3.54 0.89 -9.10
C PHE A 173 -3.96 2.28 -9.56
N SER A 174 -3.38 3.30 -8.93
CA SER A 174 -3.47 4.68 -9.37
C SER A 174 -2.18 5.44 -9.07
N ILE A 175 -1.85 6.41 -9.92
CA ILE A 175 -0.79 7.38 -9.67
C ILE A 175 -1.42 8.63 -9.08
N LYS A 176 -0.89 9.08 -7.94
CA LYS A 176 -1.16 10.39 -7.36
C LYS A 176 0.09 11.24 -7.48
N TYR A 177 -0.06 12.48 -7.90
CA TYR A 177 1.04 13.43 -7.96
C TYR A 177 0.64 14.80 -7.40
N ALA A 178 1.61 15.51 -6.85
CA ALA A 178 1.47 16.88 -6.38
C ALA A 178 2.73 17.66 -6.75
N LEU A 179 2.56 18.90 -7.18
CA LEU A 179 3.64 19.84 -7.49
C LEU A 179 3.56 21.00 -6.51
N ALA A 180 4.71 21.53 -6.08
CA ALA A 180 4.76 22.68 -5.21
C ALA A 180 4.07 23.89 -5.87
N PRO A 181 3.24 24.66 -5.14
CA PRO A 181 2.57 25.85 -5.69
C PRO A 181 3.56 26.89 -6.26
N ASP A 182 4.76 26.95 -5.68
CA ASP A 182 5.86 27.84 -6.03
C ASP A 182 6.95 27.13 -6.85
N LEU A 183 6.63 26.00 -7.51
CA LEU A 183 7.59 25.21 -8.30
C LEU A 183 8.45 26.06 -9.27
N ARG A 184 7.87 27.08 -9.91
CA ARG A 184 8.57 27.98 -10.85
C ARG A 184 9.58 28.92 -10.19
N SER A 185 9.44 29.21 -8.90
CA SER A 185 10.44 29.96 -8.14
C SER A 185 11.55 29.03 -7.61
N MET A 186 11.26 27.73 -7.45
CA MET A 186 12.20 26.73 -6.99
C MET A 186 13.12 26.20 -8.10
N ILE A 187 12.59 25.97 -9.31
CA ILE A 187 13.34 25.43 -10.45
C ILE A 187 13.07 26.26 -11.71
N THR A 188 13.99 26.20 -12.68
CA THR A 188 13.85 27.00 -13.92
C THR A 188 12.59 26.62 -14.71
N ASP A 189 11.96 27.61 -15.34
CA ASP A 189 10.70 27.44 -16.10
C ASP A 189 10.77 26.31 -17.13
N LEU A 190 11.92 26.13 -17.79
CA LEU A 190 12.15 25.04 -18.73
C LEU A 190 11.97 23.66 -18.08
N LEU A 191 12.54 23.46 -16.89
CA LEU A 191 12.45 22.20 -16.16
C LEU A 191 11.02 21.95 -15.64
N VAL A 192 10.32 23.02 -15.22
CA VAL A 192 8.89 22.97 -14.88
C VAL A 192 8.08 22.48 -16.07
N SER A 193 8.24 23.11 -17.24
CA SER A 193 7.50 22.75 -18.45
C SER A 193 7.78 21.32 -18.90
N ILE A 194 9.02 20.81 -18.73
CA ILE A 194 9.34 19.40 -19.02
C ILE A 194 8.57 18.48 -18.07
N LEU A 195 8.56 18.76 -16.77
CA LEU A 195 7.85 17.93 -15.79
C LEU A 195 6.33 17.92 -16.03
N GLU A 196 5.73 19.12 -16.19
CA GLU A 196 4.31 19.29 -16.48
C GLU A 196 3.92 18.55 -17.77
N LYS A 197 4.72 18.69 -18.83
CA LYS A 197 4.49 17.99 -20.10
C LYS A 197 4.53 16.47 -19.92
N ARG A 198 5.49 15.93 -19.17
CA ARG A 198 5.59 14.47 -18.95
C ARG A 198 4.44 13.93 -18.13
N ILE A 199 3.96 14.68 -17.14
CA ILE A 199 2.75 14.33 -16.39
C ILE A 199 1.53 14.35 -17.33
N SER A 200 1.41 15.39 -18.15
CA SER A 200 0.33 15.52 -19.15
C SER A 200 0.35 14.37 -20.17
N ASP A 201 1.51 14.05 -20.73
CA ASP A 201 1.69 12.92 -21.66
C ASP A 201 1.21 11.61 -21.01
N THR A 202 1.47 11.43 -19.70
CA THR A 202 1.00 10.27 -18.95
C THR A 202 -0.53 10.28 -18.81
N GLN A 203 -1.14 11.45 -18.59
CA GLN A 203 -2.59 11.65 -18.51
C GLN A 203 -3.32 11.55 -19.87
N MET A 204 -2.61 11.68 -21.00
CA MET A 204 -3.20 11.56 -22.35
C MET A 204 -3.18 10.12 -22.89
N THR A 205 -2.96 9.13 -22.02
CA THR A 205 -2.99 7.70 -22.36
C THR A 205 -4.33 7.04 -21.96
N ASP A 206 -4.47 5.74 -22.20
CA ASP A 206 -5.54 4.88 -21.67
C ASP A 206 -5.59 4.84 -20.12
N LEU A 207 -4.63 5.49 -19.45
CA LEU A 207 -4.49 5.52 -17.99
C LEU A 207 -5.00 6.81 -17.34
N LYS A 208 -5.58 7.75 -18.11
CA LYS A 208 -6.02 9.08 -17.63
C LYS A 208 -6.78 9.03 -16.30
N ASP A 209 -7.76 8.14 -16.20
CA ASP A 209 -8.66 8.05 -15.03
C ASP A 209 -7.95 7.54 -13.76
N TYR A 210 -6.74 6.99 -13.92
CA TYR A 210 -5.93 6.43 -12.85
C TYR A 210 -4.78 7.35 -12.44
N ILE A 211 -4.60 8.50 -13.11
CA ILE A 211 -3.55 9.47 -12.81
C ILE A 211 -4.19 10.76 -12.35
N LYS A 212 -4.17 11.00 -11.03
CA LYS A 212 -4.91 12.11 -10.43
C LYS A 212 -3.96 13.08 -9.72
N PRO A 213 -4.14 14.40 -9.91
CA PRO A 213 -3.49 15.37 -9.04
C PRO A 213 -3.98 15.17 -7.60
N THR A 214 -3.14 15.52 -6.63
CA THR A 214 -3.48 15.63 -5.23
C THR A 214 -2.94 16.94 -4.68
N ILE A 215 -3.38 17.31 -3.47
CA ILE A 215 -3.03 18.59 -2.87
C ILE A 215 -1.58 18.50 -2.40
N PHE A 216 -0.77 19.49 -2.78
CA PHE A 216 0.52 19.73 -2.16
C PHE A 216 0.25 20.48 -0.86
N GLU A 217 0.22 19.76 0.27
CA GLU A 217 -0.15 20.36 1.55
C GLU A 217 0.88 21.42 1.96
N SER A 218 0.43 22.46 2.65
CA SER A 218 1.26 23.61 3.04
C SER A 218 2.42 23.26 3.97
N ASP A 219 2.29 22.18 4.74
CA ASP A 219 3.30 21.65 5.67
C ASP A 219 4.32 20.73 4.99
N PHE A 220 4.26 20.61 3.66
CA PHE A 220 5.04 19.63 2.92
C PHE A 220 6.54 19.72 3.19
N LYS A 221 7.07 20.94 3.25
CA LYS A 221 8.49 21.18 3.53
C LYS A 221 8.89 20.64 4.91
N ASP A 222 8.01 20.79 5.90
CA ASP A 222 8.22 20.28 7.27
C ASP A 222 8.13 18.75 7.29
N ARG A 223 7.20 18.15 6.55
CA ARG A 223 7.09 16.68 6.42
C ARG A 223 8.23 16.08 5.63
N PHE A 224 8.70 16.74 4.57
CA PHE A 224 9.88 16.35 3.82
C PHE A 224 11.12 16.40 4.71
N THR A 225 11.30 17.48 5.47
CA THR A 225 12.40 17.64 6.42
C THR A 225 12.33 16.62 7.57
N THR A 226 11.12 16.33 8.07
CA THR A 226 10.90 15.32 9.11
C THR A 226 11.24 13.94 8.60
N ARG A 227 10.73 13.55 7.42
CA ARG A 227 11.06 12.27 6.78
C ARG A 227 12.53 12.17 6.41
N LEU A 228 13.17 13.27 5.99
CA LEU A 228 14.62 13.32 5.76
C LEU A 228 15.38 12.97 7.05
N LYS A 229 14.99 13.57 8.19
CA LYS A 229 15.60 13.28 9.50
C LYS A 229 15.36 11.83 9.93
N GLU A 230 14.14 11.32 9.80
CA GLU A 230 13.80 9.92 10.12
C GLU A 230 14.57 8.91 9.28
N ASN A 231 14.83 9.22 8.01
CA ASN A 231 15.54 8.33 7.08
C ASN A 231 17.05 8.56 7.03
N SER A 232 17.59 9.56 7.74
CA SER A 232 19.02 9.93 7.74
C SER A 232 19.93 8.79 8.24
N ILE A 233 19.39 7.86 9.05
CA ILE A 233 20.10 6.71 9.61
C ILE A 233 20.18 5.53 8.58
N HIS A 234 19.38 5.53 7.51
CA HIS A 234 19.28 4.46 6.51
C HIS A 234 20.01 4.76 5.18
N TYR A 235 21.02 5.61 5.24
CA TYR A 235 21.85 6.09 4.12
C TYR A 235 22.32 4.96 3.18
N LYS A 236 21.78 4.87 1.95
CA LYS A 236 22.21 3.91 0.92
C LYS A 236 22.19 4.51 -0.48
N GLY A 237 23.21 5.32 -0.77
CA GLY A 237 23.76 5.43 -2.13
C GLY A 237 23.83 6.85 -2.70
N PHE A 238 25.03 7.19 -3.17
CA PHE A 238 25.32 8.26 -4.12
C PHE A 238 25.25 7.65 -5.53
N LYS A 239 24.36 8.12 -6.40
CA LYS A 239 24.47 7.76 -7.83
C LYS A 239 25.63 8.57 -8.42
N LYS A 240 26.69 7.89 -8.86
CA LYS A 240 27.91 8.56 -9.37
C LYS A 240 27.65 9.43 -10.61
N ASP A 241 26.61 9.12 -11.39
CA ASP A 241 26.30 9.81 -12.64
C ASP A 241 25.43 11.07 -12.44
N PHE A 242 24.77 11.19 -11.28
CA PHE A 242 23.94 12.34 -10.91
C PHE A 242 23.98 12.52 -9.37
N PRO A 243 24.46 13.63 -8.81
CA PRO A 243 24.61 13.84 -7.37
C PRO A 243 23.24 14.03 -6.69
N ILE A 244 22.47 12.95 -6.62
CA ILE A 244 21.13 12.86 -6.05
C ILE A 244 21.23 11.99 -4.81
N PHE A 245 20.76 12.54 -3.69
CA PHE A 245 20.70 11.79 -2.43
C PHE A 245 19.38 11.06 -2.37
N VAL A 246 19.43 9.73 -2.55
CA VAL A 246 18.25 8.87 -2.48
C VAL A 246 18.21 8.17 -1.14
N LEU A 247 17.26 8.55 -0.28
CA LEU A 247 16.97 7.81 0.94
C LEU A 247 15.93 6.73 0.60
N ARG A 248 16.32 5.45 0.76
CA ARG A 248 15.44 4.30 0.54
C ARG A 248 14.97 3.75 1.87
N ASN A 249 13.67 3.88 2.15
CA ASN A 249 13.10 3.19 3.28
C ASN A 249 12.78 1.74 2.87
N LYS A 250 13.65 0.79 3.27
CA LYS A 250 13.36 -0.64 3.17
C LYS A 250 12.69 -1.06 4.47
N TYR A 251 11.36 -1.04 4.51
CA TYR A 251 10.65 -1.93 5.42
C TYR A 251 10.91 -3.36 4.92
N ARG A 252 11.65 -4.14 5.73
CA ARG A 252 11.85 -5.58 5.55
C ARG A 252 10.58 -6.31 5.97
#